data_AF-A0AAN0JZ07-F1
#
_entry.id   AF-A0AAN0JZ07-F1
#
_cell.length_a   1.000
_cell.length_b   1.000
_cell.length_c   1.000
_cell.angle_alpha   90.00
_cell.angle_beta   90.00
_cell.angle_gamma   90.00
#
_symmetry.space_group_name_H-M   'P 1'
#
loop_
_entity.id
_entity.type
_entity.pdbx_description
1 polymer ?
#
loop_
_entity_poly.entity_id
_entity_poly.type
_entity_poly.pdbx_seq_one_letter_code
_entity_poly.pdbx_strand_id
1 'polypeptide(L)'
;MEPTSSFNVHDGDIIQLYCSFESGYVYGAPNRPRKRDLELDIVSKENIKVTDFATFSITLEKVPTQQPSCEVIEKITYGSVVCLKHQASGRFLATIDKNEVKLCDTKSLLRIISPNHDLAWGEE
;
A
#
# COMPACT_ATOMS: atom_id res chain seq x y z
N MET A 1 -10.65 -0.02 30.96
CA MET A 1 -9.83 -1.02 30.26
C MET A 1 -10.19 -0.85 28.79
N GLU A 2 -9.46 -0.01 28.08
CA GLU A 2 -9.72 0.19 26.65
C GLU A 2 -9.17 -1.01 25.87
N PRO A 3 -9.84 -1.46 24.80
CA PRO A 3 -9.29 -2.50 23.96
C PRO A 3 -8.12 -1.87 23.18
N THR A 4 -6.88 -2.19 23.57
CA THR A 4 -5.71 -1.98 22.73
C THR A 4 -5.77 -2.98 21.58
N SER A 5 -6.64 -2.75 20.58
CA SER A 5 -6.47 -3.44 19.31
C SER A 5 -5.26 -2.79 18.64
N SER A 6 -4.09 -3.39 18.79
CA SER A 6 -2.95 -3.08 17.94
C SER A 6 -3.39 -3.40 16.51
N PHE A 7 -3.63 -2.36 15.71
CA PHE A 7 -3.87 -2.51 14.28
C PHE A 7 -2.55 -2.92 13.63
N ASN A 8 -2.33 -4.23 13.53
CA ASN A 8 -1.22 -4.80 12.82
C ASN A 8 -1.63 -5.01 11.36
N VAL A 9 -0.78 -4.56 10.43
CA VAL A 9 -0.93 -4.85 9.01
C VAL A 9 -0.16 -6.13 8.71
N HIS A 10 -0.75 -7.03 7.94
CA HIS A 10 -0.16 -8.31 7.58
C HIS A 10 -0.01 -8.46 6.07
N ASP A 11 0.86 -9.39 5.67
CA ASP A 11 1.04 -9.81 4.29
C ASP A 11 -0.29 -10.30 3.69
N GLY A 12 -0.72 -9.65 2.60
CA GLY A 12 -1.97 -9.95 1.91
C GLY A 12 -3.15 -9.06 2.32
N ASP A 13 -3.01 -8.19 3.32
CA ASP A 13 -4.08 -7.29 3.75
C ASP A 13 -4.50 -6.32 2.63
N ILE A 14 -5.77 -5.91 2.66
CA ILE A 14 -6.30 -4.84 1.82
C ILE A 14 -6.34 -3.56 2.65
N ILE A 15 -5.63 -2.53 2.20
CA ILE A 15 -5.44 -1.27 2.91
C ILE A 15 -5.86 -0.08 2.07
N GLN A 16 -6.11 1.05 2.74
CA GLN A 16 -6.23 2.36 2.12
C GLN A 16 -5.04 3.22 2.56
N LEU A 17 -4.45 3.97 1.63
CA LEU A 17 -3.33 4.86 1.93
C LEU A 17 -3.88 6.26 2.23
N TYR A 18 -3.73 6.72 3.47
CA TYR A 18 -4.17 8.05 3.90
C TYR A 18 -2.99 9.03 3.97
N CYS A 19 -3.12 10.16 3.30
CA CYS A 19 -2.20 11.29 3.38
C CYS A 19 -2.73 12.31 4.38
N SER A 20 -2.05 12.47 5.52
CA SER A 20 -2.44 13.43 6.55
C SER A 20 -2.26 14.89 6.11
N PHE A 21 -1.24 15.18 5.29
CA PHE A 21 -0.96 16.53 4.81
C PHE A 21 -2.09 17.09 3.94
N GLU A 22 -2.63 16.26 3.03
CA GLU A 22 -3.74 16.64 2.15
C GLU A 22 -5.12 16.25 2.70
N SER A 23 -5.16 15.57 3.86
CA SER A 23 -6.38 15.10 4.51
C SER A 23 -7.26 14.21 3.60
N GLY A 24 -6.63 13.27 2.89
CA GLY A 24 -7.33 12.42 1.92
C GLY A 24 -6.67 11.06 1.69
N TYR A 25 -7.30 10.25 0.85
CA TYR A 25 -6.87 8.91 0.49
C TYR A 25 -6.37 8.87 -0.95
N VAL A 26 -5.34 8.05 -1.19
CA VAL A 26 -4.86 7.77 -2.54
C VAL A 26 -5.97 7.07 -3.33
N TYR A 27 -6.31 7.62 -4.49
CA TYR A 27 -7.43 7.21 -5.31
C TYR A 27 -7.07 7.18 -6.79
N GLY A 28 -7.42 6.10 -7.48
CA GLY A 28 -7.18 5.92 -8.92
C GLY A 28 -8.42 5.42 -9.64
N ALA A 29 -9.14 6.32 -10.30
CA ALA A 29 -10.32 5.98 -11.10
C ALA A 29 -10.15 6.32 -12.58
N PRO A 30 -10.81 5.58 -13.50
CA PRO A 30 -10.74 5.88 -14.91
C PRO A 30 -11.47 7.20 -15.20
N ASN A 31 -10.70 8.26 -15.43
CA ASN A 31 -11.25 9.59 -15.74
C ASN A 31 -12.05 9.64 -17.04
N ARG A 32 -11.85 8.67 -17.97
CA ARG A 32 -12.61 8.54 -19.23
C ARG A 32 -12.70 7.08 -19.66
N PRO A 33 -13.78 6.64 -20.33
CA PRO A 33 -14.00 5.26 -20.79
C PRO A 33 -12.99 4.70 -21.82
N ARG A 34 -11.85 5.36 -22.04
CA ARG A 34 -10.80 4.95 -22.99
C ARG A 34 -9.36 5.27 -22.56
N LYS A 35 -9.15 5.97 -21.44
CA LYS A 35 -7.80 6.13 -20.87
C LYS A 35 -7.50 4.88 -20.05
N ARG A 36 -6.49 4.11 -20.46
CA ARG A 36 -5.97 2.97 -19.69
C ARG A 36 -5.10 3.43 -18.53
N ASP A 37 -4.52 4.61 -18.64
CA ASP A 37 -3.72 5.20 -17.59
C ASP A 37 -4.63 5.83 -16.54
N LEU A 38 -4.59 5.20 -15.37
CA LEU A 38 -5.22 5.67 -14.15
C LEU A 38 -4.26 6.67 -13.50
N GLU A 39 -4.65 7.93 -13.51
CA GLU A 39 -3.98 8.97 -12.74
C GLU A 39 -4.36 8.79 -11.26
N LEU A 40 -3.37 8.88 -10.38
CA LEU A 40 -3.58 8.84 -8.95
C LEU A 40 -3.80 10.26 -8.43
N ASP A 41 -4.76 10.40 -7.55
CA ASP A 41 -5.10 11.65 -6.87
C ASP A 41 -5.28 11.39 -5.38
N ILE A 42 -5.37 12.46 -4.58
CA ILE A 42 -5.72 12.39 -3.17
C ILE A 42 -7.11 12.98 -3.00
N VAL A 43 -8.05 12.15 -2.55
CA VAL A 43 -9.46 12.54 -2.39
C VAL A 43 -9.93 12.35 -0.97
N SER A 44 -10.78 13.24 -0.49
CA SER A 44 -11.41 13.08 0.82
C SER A 44 -12.37 11.87 0.84
N LYS A 45 -12.63 11.33 2.03
CA LYS A 45 -13.39 10.08 2.21
C LYS A 45 -14.77 10.12 1.56
N GLU A 46 -15.45 11.25 1.69
CA GLU A 46 -16.78 11.51 1.15
C GLU A 46 -16.83 11.52 -0.38
N ASN A 47 -15.68 11.71 -1.04
CA ASN A 47 -15.58 11.71 -2.51
C ASN A 47 -15.25 10.31 -3.08
N ILE A 48 -14.99 9.31 -2.23
CA ILE A 48 -14.75 7.94 -2.65
C ILE A 48 -16.09 7.27 -3.00
N LYS A 49 -16.36 7.12 -4.29
CA LYS A 49 -17.59 6.47 -4.79
C LYS A 49 -17.50 4.95 -4.88
N VAL A 50 -16.30 4.44 -5.15
CA VAL A 50 -16.02 3.01 -5.30
C VAL A 50 -14.77 2.72 -4.50
N THR A 51 -14.91 1.89 -3.47
CA THR A 51 -13.84 1.57 -2.51
C THR A 51 -12.63 0.95 -3.19
N ASP A 52 -12.83 0.12 -4.22
CA ASP A 52 -11.75 -0.57 -4.94
C ASP A 52 -10.80 0.38 -5.69
N PHE A 53 -11.23 1.60 -5.99
CA PHE A 53 -10.37 2.65 -6.56
C PHE A 53 -9.52 3.35 -5.49
N ALA A 54 -9.76 3.09 -4.20
CA ALA A 54 -9.03 3.67 -3.07
C ALA A 54 -8.26 2.63 -2.25
N THR A 55 -8.22 1.36 -2.70
CA THR A 55 -7.64 0.25 -1.94
C THR A 55 -6.50 -0.43 -2.67
N PHE A 56 -5.59 -0.99 -1.87
CA PHE A 56 -4.39 -1.68 -2.31
C PHE A 56 -4.24 -2.96 -1.52
N SER A 57 -3.87 -4.07 -2.17
CA SER A 57 -3.30 -5.21 -1.43
C SER A 57 -1.83 -4.92 -1.15
N ILE A 58 -1.43 -5.09 0.11
CA ILE A 58 -0.04 -4.98 0.53
C ILE A 58 0.58 -6.37 0.65
N THR A 59 1.74 -6.59 0.03
CA THR A 59 2.46 -7.87 0.13
C THR A 59 3.92 -7.66 0.46
N LEU A 60 4.49 -8.55 1.27
CA LEU A 60 5.91 -8.54 1.62
C LEU A 60 6.76 -9.05 0.45
N GLU A 61 7.91 -8.41 0.24
CA GLU A 61 8.94 -8.96 -0.62
C GLU A 61 9.70 -10.05 0.15
N LYS A 62 9.46 -11.31 -0.23
CA LYS A 62 10.12 -12.47 0.35
C LYS A 62 11.34 -12.82 -0.48
N VAL A 63 12.50 -12.96 0.17
CA VAL A 63 13.66 -13.62 -0.46
C VAL A 63 13.24 -15.08 -0.68
N PRO A 64 13.34 -15.62 -1.90
CA PRO A 64 12.97 -17.01 -2.15
C PRO A 64 13.91 -17.94 -1.39
N THR A 65 13.51 -18.33 -0.19
CA THR A 65 14.11 -19.43 0.57
C THR A 65 13.48 -20.74 0.09
N GLN A 66 14.30 -21.77 -0.08
CA GLN A 66 13.96 -23.04 -0.75
C GLN A 66 12.95 -23.93 0.00
N GLN A 67 12.23 -23.42 1.00
CA GLN A 67 11.27 -24.20 1.77
C GLN A 67 9.86 -23.59 1.68
N PRO A 68 8.85 -24.37 1.27
CA PRO A 68 7.46 -23.97 1.44
C PRO A 68 7.16 -24.06 2.94
N SER A 69 7.40 -22.97 3.66
CA SER A 69 6.91 -22.85 5.03
C SER A 69 5.38 -22.77 4.98
N CYS A 70 4.73 -23.38 5.97
CA CYS A 70 3.31 -23.16 6.25
C CYS A 70 2.97 -21.66 6.11
N GLU A 71 1.77 -21.36 5.60
CA GLU A 71 1.26 -19.99 5.43
C GLU A 71 1.14 -19.27 6.78
N VAL A 72 2.27 -18.80 7.30
CA VAL A 72 2.29 -17.85 8.40
C VAL A 72 1.98 -16.50 7.78
N ILE A 73 0.84 -15.93 8.17
CA ILE A 73 0.49 -14.55 7.83
C ILE A 73 1.50 -13.64 8.55
N GLU A 74 2.49 -13.17 7.81
CA GLU A 74 3.59 -12.37 8.34
C GLU A 74 3.13 -10.93 8.64
N LYS A 75 3.50 -10.40 9.81
CA LYS A 75 3.26 -9.00 10.18
C LYS A 75 4.20 -8.08 9.41
N ILE A 76 3.65 -7.01 8.86
CA ILE A 76 4.42 -5.94 8.19
C ILE A 76 4.87 -4.95 9.26
N THR A 77 6.18 -4.70 9.32
CA THR A 77 6.81 -3.83 10.33
C THR A 77 7.59 -2.70 9.66
N TYR A 78 8.04 -1.73 10.46
CA TYR A 78 8.95 -0.70 9.96
C TYR A 78 10.24 -1.36 9.45
N GLY A 79 10.64 -0.95 8.26
CA GLY A 79 11.77 -1.50 7.52
C GLY A 79 11.42 -2.63 6.57
N SER A 80 10.22 -3.22 6.65
CA SER A 80 9.73 -4.17 5.65
C SER A 80 9.74 -3.56 4.25
N VAL A 81 10.09 -4.38 3.26
CA VAL A 81 9.96 -4.05 1.84
C VAL A 81 8.68 -4.70 1.34
N VAL A 82 7.80 -3.91 0.74
CA VAL A 82 6.46 -4.30 0.33
C VAL A 82 6.18 -3.93 -1.11
N CYS A 83 5.13 -4.53 -1.66
CA CYS A 83 4.47 -4.10 -2.88
C CYS A 83 3.03 -3.71 -2.59
N LEU A 84 2.56 -2.69 -3.30
CA LEU A 84 1.19 -2.22 -3.22
C LEU A 84 0.54 -2.40 -4.58
N LYS A 85 -0.46 -3.28 -4.65
CA LYS A 85 -1.21 -3.54 -5.87
C LYS A 85 -2.61 -2.96 -5.75
N HIS A 86 -2.93 -2.01 -6.63
CA HIS A 86 -4.22 -1.34 -6.67
C HIS A 86 -5.32 -2.35 -7.03
N GLN A 87 -6.38 -2.41 -6.21
CA GLN A 87 -7.40 -3.46 -6.32
C GLN A 87 -8.15 -3.41 -7.65
N ALA A 88 -8.63 -2.23 -8.05
CA ALA A 88 -9.46 -2.13 -9.26
C ALA A 88 -8.70 -2.36 -10.57
N SER A 89 -7.41 -2.04 -10.63
CA SER A 89 -6.62 -2.15 -11.88
C SER A 89 -5.66 -3.33 -11.92
N GLY A 90 -5.35 -3.91 -10.76
CA GLY A 90 -4.33 -4.93 -10.62
C GLY A 90 -2.90 -4.44 -10.90
N ARG A 91 -2.70 -3.13 -11.05
CA ARG A 91 -1.39 -2.51 -11.30
C ARG A 91 -0.70 -2.15 -9.97
N PHE A 92 0.61 -2.03 -9.98
CA PHE A 92 1.42 -1.73 -8.80
C PHE A 92 1.68 -0.23 -8.66
N LEU A 93 1.61 0.27 -7.42
CA LEU A 93 2.08 1.61 -7.09
C LEU A 93 3.60 1.66 -7.27
N ALA A 94 4.07 2.55 -8.14
CA ALA A 94 5.48 2.68 -8.46
C ALA A 94 5.90 4.15 -8.48
N THR A 95 7.12 4.40 -8.04
CA THR A 95 7.84 5.65 -8.26
C THR A 95 8.60 5.53 -9.59
N ILE A 96 8.32 6.42 -10.55
CA ILE A 96 9.01 6.42 -11.85
C ILE A 96 10.24 7.32 -11.81
N ASP A 97 10.11 8.48 -11.16
CA ASP A 97 11.20 9.41 -10.89
C ASP A 97 11.03 10.04 -9.49
N LYS A 98 11.82 11.08 -9.18
CA LYS A 98 11.80 11.72 -7.85
C LYS A 98 10.47 12.40 -7.51
N ASN A 99 9.64 12.72 -8.51
CA ASN A 99 8.46 13.55 -8.33
C ASN A 99 7.17 12.88 -8.80
N GLU A 100 7.26 11.69 -9.40
CA GLU A 100 6.10 11.05 -10.03
C GLU A 100 5.82 9.65 -9.47
N VAL A 101 4.58 9.48 -9.01
CA VAL A 101 4.00 8.21 -8.56
C VAL A 101 2.88 7.79 -9.52
N LYS A 102 2.93 6.55 -10.00
CA LYS A 102 1.96 6.01 -10.97
C LYS A 102 1.61 4.56 -10.68
N LEU A 103 0.59 4.07 -11.38
CA LEU A 103 0.25 2.65 -11.46
C LEU A 103 0.92 1.99 -12.66
N CYS A 104 1.79 1.02 -12.40
CA CYS A 104 2.59 0.29 -13.40
C CYS A 104 2.24 -1.19 -13.43
N ASP A 105 2.47 -1.84 -14.58
CA ASP A 105 2.26 -3.30 -14.70
C ASP A 105 3.39 -4.10 -14.06
N THR A 106 4.54 -3.48 -13.86
CA THR A 106 5.71 -4.07 -13.19
C THR A 106 5.64 -3.86 -11.68
N LYS A 107 6.00 -4.91 -10.94
CA LYS A 107 6.13 -4.88 -9.48
C LYS A 107 7.16 -3.82 -9.09
N SER A 108 6.79 -2.93 -8.17
CA SER A 108 7.67 -1.93 -7.57
C SER A 108 7.76 -2.14 -6.07
N LEU A 109 8.96 -1.97 -5.53
CA LEU A 109 9.31 -2.25 -4.14
C LEU A 109 9.36 -0.94 -3.35
N LEU A 110 8.61 -0.90 -2.25
CA LEU A 110 8.51 0.25 -1.36
C LEU A 110 8.93 -0.18 0.04
N ARG A 111 9.68 0.66 0.74
CA ARG A 111 10.07 0.38 2.12
C ARG A 111 9.13 1.12 3.07
N ILE A 112 8.63 0.43 4.09
CA ILE A 112 7.86 1.04 5.17
C ILE A 112 8.83 1.74 6.12
N ILE A 113 8.64 3.03 6.37
CA ILE A 113 9.54 3.85 7.20
C ILE A 113 8.75 4.41 8.37
N SER A 114 9.34 4.38 9.57
CA SER A 114 8.74 5.00 10.74
C SER A 114 8.73 6.52 10.60
N PRO A 115 7.59 7.20 10.86
CA PRO A 115 7.55 8.67 10.86
C PRO A 115 8.39 9.28 12.00
N ASN A 116 8.63 8.52 13.06
CA ASN A 116 9.50 8.89 14.18
C ASN A 116 10.73 7.99 14.14
N HIS A 117 11.93 8.56 13.96
CA HIS A 117 13.19 7.81 13.91
C HIS A 117 13.53 7.03 15.20
N ASP A 118 12.70 7.15 16.26
CA ASP A 118 12.86 6.48 17.55
C ASP A 118 12.31 5.04 17.62
N LEU A 119 11.52 4.59 16.63
CA LEU A 119 11.15 3.18 16.52
C LEU A 119 12.24 2.46 15.74
N ALA A 120 13.20 1.91 16.50
CA ALA A 120 14.30 1.13 15.97
C ALA A 120 13.81 0.03 15.02
N TRP A 121 14.58 -0.19 13.97
CA TRP A 121 14.37 -1.21 12.96
C TRP A 121 14.23 -2.59 13.61
N GLY A 122 13.01 -3.14 13.62
CA GLY A 122 12.79 -4.56 13.95
C GLY A 122 12.76 -4.92 15.44
N GLU A 123 12.31 -4.04 16.34
CA GLU A 123 11.98 -4.45 17.71
C GLU A 123 10.49 -4.81 17.86
N GLU A 124 10.19 -6.11 17.75
CA GLU A 124 9.38 -6.89 18.71
C GLU A 124 9.94 -8.32 18.77
#